data_AF-A0A2H4H1S2-F1
#
_entry.id   AF-A0A2H4H1S2-F1
#
_cell.length_a   1.000
_cell.length_b   1.000
_cell.length_c   1.000
_cell.angle_alpha   90.00
_cell.angle_beta   90.00
_cell.angle_gamma   90.00
#
_symmetry.space_group_name_H-M   'P 1'
#
loop_
_entity.id
_entity.type
_entity.pdbx_description
1 polymer ?
#
loop_
_entity_poly.entity_id
_entity_poly.type
_entity_poly.pdbx_seq_one_letter_code
_entity_poly.pdbx_strand_id
1 'polypeptide(L)'
;KVKKILECICVNCGKLKADISDPSFADKIRHVRDPKARMAVVWAHCKTKMVCETDEPKEDGAEGDADEPKKGHGGCGHVQPAIRKEGLKLFVQYKRPKDEDEDVKSM
;
A
#
# COMPACT_ATOMS: atom_id res chain seq x y z
N LYS A 1 7.70 15.69 6.46
CA LYS A 1 7.02 15.54 5.14
C LYS A 1 7.51 14.30 4.39
N VAL A 2 8.82 14.15 4.15
CA VAL A 2 9.42 12.97 3.46
C VAL A 2 8.96 11.63 4.02
N LYS A 3 9.04 11.40 5.35
CA LYS A 3 8.54 10.17 5.99
C LYS A 3 7.11 9.81 5.56
N LYS A 4 6.18 10.78 5.56
CA LYS A 4 4.78 10.53 5.19
C LYS A 4 4.65 10.12 3.71
N ILE A 5 5.47 10.70 2.83
CA ILE A 5 5.49 10.33 1.41
C ILE A 5 5.97 8.88 1.24
N LEU A 6 7.04 8.51 1.93
CA LEU A 6 7.55 7.13 1.92
C LEU A 6 6.55 6.12 2.50
N GLU A 7 5.72 6.53 3.46
CA GLU A 7 4.63 5.68 3.96
C GLU A 7 3.47 5.55 2.95
N CYS A 8 3.33 6.49 2.01
CA CYS A 8 2.28 6.48 0.98
C CYS A 8 2.60 5.63 -0.25
N ILE A 9 3.88 5.52 -0.62
CA ILE A 9 4.32 4.89 -1.87
C ILE A 9 4.98 3.53 -1.61
N CYS A 10 4.96 2.67 -2.62
CA CYS A 10 5.74 1.45 -2.62
C CYS A 10 7.23 1.79 -2.61
N VAL A 11 7.98 1.29 -1.62
CA VAL A 11 9.43 1.52 -1.53
C VAL A 11 10.25 0.81 -2.62
N ASN A 12 9.60 -0.06 -3.41
CA ASN A 12 10.23 -0.79 -4.51
C ASN A 12 9.89 -0.17 -5.88
N CYS A 13 8.61 -0.06 -6.24
CA CYS A 13 8.19 0.43 -7.56
C CYS A 13 7.77 1.91 -7.60
N GLY A 14 7.73 2.61 -6.46
CA GLY A 14 7.39 4.04 -6.38
C GLY A 14 5.91 4.38 -6.55
N LYS A 15 5.05 3.41 -6.88
CA LYS A 15 3.60 3.61 -7.05
C LYS A 15 2.91 3.95 -5.73
N LEU A 16 1.90 4.82 -5.75
CA LEU A 16 1.05 5.07 -4.58
C LEU A 16 0.35 3.77 -4.19
N LYS A 17 0.35 3.40 -2.90
CA LYS A 17 -0.22 2.11 -2.43
C LYS A 17 -1.75 2.02 -2.52
N ALA A 18 -2.43 3.11 -2.87
CA ALA A 18 -3.87 3.17 -3.02
C ALA A 18 -4.21 4.07 -4.21
N ASP A 19 -5.29 3.77 -4.89
CA ASP A 19 -5.85 4.58 -5.97
C ASP A 19 -7.39 4.48 -5.96
N ILE A 20 -8.02 5.08 -6.96
CA ILE A 20 -9.48 5.18 -7.06
C ILE A 20 -10.20 3.84 -7.33
N SER A 21 -9.47 2.74 -7.56
CA SER A 21 -10.06 1.39 -7.63
C SER A 21 -10.55 0.90 -6.27
N ASP A 22 -10.00 1.41 -5.16
CA ASP A 22 -10.49 1.20 -3.79
C ASP A 22 -11.58 2.24 -3.48
N PRO A 23 -12.87 1.85 -3.40
CA PRO A 23 -13.96 2.80 -3.15
C PRO A 23 -13.78 3.55 -1.82
N SER A 24 -13.23 2.88 -0.81
CA SER A 24 -12.99 3.49 0.50
C SER A 24 -11.91 4.57 0.46
N PHE A 25 -10.95 4.46 -0.45
CA PHE A 25 -9.98 5.52 -0.72
C PHE A 25 -10.61 6.63 -1.57
N ALA A 26 -11.28 6.25 -2.65
CA ALA A 26 -11.91 7.17 -3.59
C ALA A 26 -12.85 8.15 -2.87
N ASP A 27 -13.76 7.65 -2.02
CA ASP A 27 -14.72 8.46 -1.27
C ASP A 27 -14.03 9.45 -0.33
N LYS A 28 -12.95 9.03 0.32
CA LYS A 28 -12.18 9.89 1.24
C LYS A 28 -11.49 11.04 0.52
N ILE A 29 -11.00 10.83 -0.70
CA ILE A 29 -10.23 11.86 -1.43
C ILE A 29 -11.10 12.71 -2.37
N ARG A 30 -12.25 12.21 -2.83
CA ARG A 30 -13.11 12.80 -3.87
C ARG A 30 -13.44 14.27 -3.61
N HIS A 31 -13.74 14.62 -2.36
CA HIS A 31 -14.22 15.95 -1.99
C HIS A 31 -13.15 16.85 -1.36
N VAL A 32 -11.91 16.37 -1.19
CA VAL A 32 -10.85 17.10 -0.51
C VAL A 32 -10.04 17.95 -1.50
N ARG A 33 -10.40 19.23 -1.60
CA ARG A 33 -9.75 20.18 -2.52
C ARG A 33 -8.44 20.75 -1.99
N ASP A 34 -8.35 21.01 -0.68
CA ASP A 34 -7.12 21.55 -0.08
C ASP A 34 -5.98 20.53 -0.16
N PRO A 35 -4.84 20.87 -0.80
CA PRO A 35 -3.73 19.93 -0.99
C PRO A 35 -3.13 19.41 0.32
N LYS A 36 -3.10 20.23 1.38
CA LYS A 36 -2.51 19.86 2.67
C LYS A 36 -3.41 18.85 3.40
N ALA A 37 -4.72 19.09 3.41
CA ALA A 37 -5.72 18.16 3.92
C ALA A 37 -5.74 16.86 3.12
N ARG A 38 -5.68 16.95 1.78
CA ARG A 38 -5.64 15.78 0.89
C ARG A 38 -4.44 14.89 1.20
N MET A 39 -3.25 15.47 1.39
CA MET A 39 -2.07 14.70 1.78
C MET A 39 -2.23 14.01 3.14
N ALA A 40 -2.90 14.64 4.11
CA ALA A 40 -3.16 14.02 5.41
C ALA A 40 -4.10 12.81 5.30
N VAL A 41 -5.15 12.92 4.48
CA VAL A 41 -6.12 11.84 4.19
C VAL A 41 -5.42 10.69 3.45
N VAL A 42 -4.68 10.99 2.39
CA VAL A 42 -3.92 9.98 1.63
C VAL A 42 -2.95 9.24 2.53
N TRP A 43 -2.19 9.96 3.35
CA TRP A 43 -1.25 9.35 4.29
C TRP A 43 -1.95 8.48 5.34
N ALA A 44 -3.07 8.93 5.89
CA ALA A 44 -3.82 8.15 6.87
C ALA A 44 -4.29 6.81 6.31
N HIS A 45 -4.63 6.76 5.02
CA HIS A 45 -5.02 5.54 4.31
C HIS A 45 -3.81 4.68 3.93
N CYS A 46 -2.82 5.23 3.24
CA CYS A 46 -1.72 4.42 2.71
C CYS A 46 -0.77 3.88 3.79
N LYS A 47 -0.64 4.54 4.94
CA LYS A 47 0.26 4.08 6.02
C LYS A 47 -0.13 2.72 6.61
N THR A 48 -1.38 2.29 6.45
CA THR A 48 -1.87 0.99 6.94
C THR A 48 -1.67 -0.13 5.92
N LYS A 49 -1.36 0.20 4.66
CA LYS A 49 -1.10 -0.79 3.61
C LYS A 49 0.34 -1.30 3.71
N MET A 50 0.46 -2.57 4.08
CA MET A 50 1.73 -3.26 4.30
C MET A 50 2.16 -4.15 3.13
N VAL A 51 1.44 -4.13 2.02
CA VAL A 51 1.77 -4.83 0.76
C VAL A 51 1.41 -3.93 -0.41
N CYS A 52 2.22 -3.94 -1.48
CA CYS A 52 1.89 -3.27 -2.73
C CYS A 52 0.94 -4.16 -3.54
N GLU A 53 -0.37 -3.92 -3.45
CA GLU A 53 -1.43 -4.77 -4.02
C GLU A 53 -1.21 -5.04 -5.51
N THR A 54 -1.16 -6.31 -5.91
CA THR A 54 -1.13 -6.72 -7.32
C THR A 54 -2.54 -6.78 -7.88
N ASP A 55 -2.66 -6.92 -9.19
CA ASP A 55 -3.93 -7.28 -9.80
C ASP A 55 -4.29 -8.72 -9.44
N GLU A 56 -5.58 -9.01 -9.27
CA GLU A 56 -6.04 -10.40 -9.17
C GLU A 56 -5.80 -11.08 -10.53
N PRO A 57 -5.26 -12.32 -10.54
CA PRO A 57 -5.19 -13.08 -11.78
C PRO A 57 -6.61 -13.31 -12.29
N LYS A 58 -6.82 -13.08 -13.60
CA LYS A 58 -8.10 -13.42 -14.24
C LYS A 58 -8.31 -14.93 -14.12
N GLU A 59 -9.38 -15.37 -13.49
CA GLU A 59 -9.85 -16.75 -13.69
C GLU A 59 -10.37 -16.85 -15.13
N ASP A 60 -9.58 -17.46 -16.01
CA ASP A 60 -10.01 -17.87 -17.35
C ASP A 60 -11.07 -18.99 -17.19
N GLY A 61 -12.35 -18.64 -16.99
CA GLY A 61 -13.35 -19.68 -16.75
C GLY A 61 -14.83 -19.31 -16.75
N ALA A 62 -15.25 -18.09 -17.05
CA ALA A 62 -16.69 -17.77 -17.14
C ALA A 62 -17.02 -17.08 -18.45
N GLU A 63 -17.41 -17.88 -19.44
CA GLU A 63 -18.22 -17.41 -20.56
C GLU A 63 -19.56 -16.93 -20.01
N GLY A 64 -19.84 -15.62 -20.13
CA GLY A 64 -21.17 -15.09 -19.82
C GLY A 64 -21.17 -13.65 -19.32
N ASP A 65 -21.43 -12.75 -20.27
CA ASP A 65 -21.98 -11.40 -20.07
C ASP A 65 -21.05 -10.26 -19.60
N ALA A 66 -21.51 -9.04 -19.93
CA ALA A 66 -20.75 -7.81 -20.07
C ALA A 66 -20.33 -7.16 -18.75
N ASP A 67 -19.05 -6.79 -18.64
CA ASP A 67 -18.56 -5.50 -18.14
C ASP A 67 -17.03 -5.48 -18.36
N GLU A 68 -16.42 -4.35 -18.70
CA GLU A 68 -14.96 -4.23 -18.78
C GLU A 68 -14.31 -4.81 -17.49
N PRO A 69 -13.29 -5.68 -17.57
CA PRO A 69 -12.67 -6.24 -16.38
C PRO A 69 -12.13 -5.08 -15.53
N LYS A 70 -12.66 -4.92 -14.32
CA LYS A 70 -12.24 -3.87 -13.38
C LYS A 70 -10.72 -3.92 -13.24
N LYS A 71 -10.06 -2.87 -13.75
CA LYS A 71 -8.62 -2.73 -13.68
C LYS A 71 -8.21 -2.67 -12.22
N GLY A 72 -7.43 -3.64 -11.76
CA GLY A 72 -6.94 -3.69 -10.39
C GLY A 72 -5.87 -2.62 -10.11
N HIS A 73 -5.31 -2.67 -8.89
CA HIS A 73 -4.33 -1.68 -8.43
C HIS A 73 -3.03 -1.67 -9.26
N GLY A 74 -2.57 -2.82 -9.76
CA GLY A 74 -1.38 -2.96 -10.59
C GLY A 74 -0.08 -2.62 -9.85
N GLY A 75 0.06 -3.04 -8.60
CA GLY A 75 1.29 -2.97 -7.81
C GLY A 75 2.20 -4.19 -8.01
N CYS A 76 3.33 -4.24 -7.30
CA CYS A 76 4.39 -5.23 -7.52
C CYS A 76 4.50 -6.33 -6.45
N GLY A 77 3.53 -6.43 -5.52
CA GLY A 77 3.52 -7.44 -4.45
C GLY A 77 4.51 -7.21 -3.30
N HIS A 78 5.40 -6.23 -3.41
CA HIS A 78 6.45 -6.01 -2.41
C HIS A 78 5.87 -5.68 -1.03
N VAL A 79 6.33 -6.39 0.01
CA VAL A 79 5.96 -6.13 1.41
C VAL A 79 6.49 -4.76 1.82
N GLN A 80 5.64 -3.93 2.41
CA GLN A 80 5.97 -2.56 2.73
C GLN A 80 6.48 -2.45 4.17
N PRO A 81 7.61 -1.77 4.39
CA PRO A 81 8.19 -1.61 5.71
C PRO A 81 7.53 -0.46 6.50
N ALA A 82 7.68 -0.50 7.82
CA ALA A 82 7.43 0.65 8.68
C ALA A 82 8.59 1.65 8.60
N ILE A 83 8.29 2.94 8.40
CA ILE A 83 9.30 4.00 8.34
C ILE A 83 9.46 4.66 9.72
N ARG A 84 10.63 4.53 10.33
CA ARG A 84 10.98 5.19 11.61
C ARG A 84 11.87 6.39 11.34
N LYS A 85 11.73 7.45 12.15
CA LYS A 85 12.57 8.65 12.06
C LYS A 85 13.25 8.83 13.40
N GLU A 86 14.58 8.90 13.40
CA GLU A 86 15.39 9.17 14.59
C GLU A 86 16.37 10.29 14.25
N GLY A 87 16.21 11.44 14.91
CA GLY A 87 16.95 12.66 14.56
C GLY A 87 16.81 13.03 13.08
N LEU A 88 17.92 12.98 12.35
CA LEU A 88 18.00 13.28 10.91
C LEU A 88 17.96 12.03 10.01
N LYS A 89 17.87 10.83 10.59
CA LYS A 89 17.88 9.55 9.86
C LYS A 89 16.48 8.98 9.71
N LEU A 90 16.27 8.25 8.61
CA LEU A 90 15.08 7.44 8.37
C LEU A 90 15.50 5.97 8.31
N PHE A 91 14.78 5.13 9.04
CA PHE A 91 15.00 3.70 9.09
C PHE A 91 13.80 2.95 8.53
N VAL A 92 14.09 1.84 7.89
CA VAL A 92 13.12 0.97 7.24
C VAL A 92 13.08 -0.32 8.06
N GLN A 93 11.92 -0.64 8.63
CA GLN A 93 11.74 -1.82 9.48
C GLN A 93 10.69 -2.75 8.88
N TYR A 94 11.11 -3.94 8.45
CA TYR A 94 10.21 -5.01 8.03
C TYR A 94 9.76 -5.79 9.26
N LYS A 95 8.46 -6.11 9.33
CA LYS A 95 7.97 -7.05 10.35
C LYS A 95 8.41 -8.45 9.92
N ARG A 96 9.09 -9.17 10.81
CA ARG A 96 9.31 -10.60 10.60
C ARG A 96 7.97 -11.33 10.64
N PRO A 97 7.68 -12.25 9.71
CA PRO A 97 6.54 -13.14 9.85
C PRO A 97 6.73 -13.99 11.13
N LYS A 98 5.62 -14.31 11.80
CA LYS A 98 5.63 -15.01 13.10
C LYS A 98 6.29 -16.40 13.06
N ASP A 99 6.43 -17.00 11.90
CA ASP A 99 6.96 -18.36 11.75
C ASP A 99 8.50 -18.45 11.81
N GLU A 100 9.23 -17.32 11.84
CA GLU A 100 10.70 -17.32 11.98
C GLU A 100 11.19 -17.15 13.44
N ASP A 101 10.30 -17.04 14.43
CA ASP A 101 10.67 -16.89 15.85
C ASP A 101 10.92 -18.24 16.58
N GLU A 102 10.54 -19.39 15.99
CA GLU A 102 10.84 -20.71 16.59
C GLU A 102 12.31 -21.14 16.37
N ASP A 103 12.93 -20.80 15.25
CA ASP A 103 14.29 -21.23 14.93
C ASP A 103 15.39 -20.43 15.67
N VAL A 104 15.11 -19.20 16.11
CA VAL A 104 16.10 -18.37 16.84
C VAL A 104 16.20 -18.75 18.32
N LYS A 105 15.23 -19.50 18.87
CA LYS A 105 15.26 -19.95 20.26
C LYS A 105 15.89 -21.33 20.44
N SER A 106 16.24 -21.99 19.34
CA SER A 106 16.79 -23.36 19.31
C SER A 106 18.23 -23.43 18.78
N MET A 107 18.93 -22.30 18.66
CA MET A 107 20.37 -22.23 18.35
C MET A 107 21.14 -21.43 19.40
#